data_AF-A0A8H5JK23-F1
#
_entry.id   AF-A0A8H5JK23-F1
#
_cell.length_a   1.000
_cell.length_b   1.000
_cell.length_c   1.000
_cell.angle_alpha   90.00
_cell.angle_beta   90.00
_cell.angle_gamma   90.00
#
_symmetry.space_group_name_H-M   'P 1'
#
loop_
_entity.id
_entity.type
_entity.pdbx_description
1 polymer ?
#
loop_
_entity_poly.entity_id
_entity_poly.type
_entity_poly.pdbx_seq_one_letter_code
_entity_poly.pdbx_strand_id
1 'polypeptide(L)'
;MGQHYSQPRPGTRLQVIGAGLPRTGTASISRALEILLHGPVYHGGTQAFLGPEAEIKTWIRVLNQWRPEGISIRRSNLDLIKERVDGFVAITDSPGSTLVRELMAIYPDAKVICTVRDSEAWERSMATVSSKSTQWFLRFVLFPLPSLRYFVDYINALRQQWFLKFGETEPVTSSSYNQHITWLKENVPEDRLVFIDVRDGWEPLCKALDLPVPKDVPFPRINDSQAIDSFAKKHVNRGLLRWGVIFIVIGASAWTFLW
;
A
#
# COMPACT_ATOMS: atom_id res chain seq x y z
N MET A 1 18.63 -1.12 4.17
CA MET A 1 17.30 -1.50 4.68
C MET A 1 16.35 -1.63 3.49
N GLY A 2 16.30 -2.82 2.88
CA GLY A 2 15.21 -3.14 1.97
C GLY A 2 14.04 -3.59 2.84
N GLN A 3 12.90 -2.94 2.76
CA GLN A 3 11.74 -3.39 3.53
C GLN A 3 11.35 -4.79 3.04
N HIS A 4 11.43 -5.78 3.92
CA HIS A 4 10.82 -7.08 3.68
C HIS A 4 9.32 -6.96 3.90
N TYR A 5 8.55 -7.76 3.17
CA TYR A 5 7.13 -7.88 3.45
C TYR A 5 6.93 -8.56 4.82
N SER A 6 5.93 -8.12 5.57
CA SER A 6 5.64 -8.66 6.91
C SER A 6 4.87 -9.99 6.82
N GLN A 7 5.12 -10.92 7.74
CA GLN A 7 4.38 -12.18 7.82
C GLN A 7 3.22 -12.05 8.82
N PRO A 8 2.01 -12.54 8.49
CA PRO A 8 0.90 -12.54 9.45
C PRO A 8 1.22 -13.43 10.64
N ARG A 9 0.82 -12.99 11.83
CA ARG A 9 0.93 -13.78 13.07
C ARG A 9 -0.47 -14.24 13.50
N PRO A 10 -0.78 -15.57 13.46
CA PRO A 10 -2.08 -16.09 13.86
C PRO A 10 -2.52 -15.60 15.24
N GLY A 11 -3.81 -15.31 15.40
CA GLY A 11 -4.38 -14.76 16.64
C GLY A 11 -4.21 -13.24 16.83
N THR A 12 -3.44 -12.57 15.97
CA THR A 12 -3.31 -11.11 15.98
C THR A 12 -4.52 -10.46 15.32
N ARG A 13 -5.12 -9.47 15.96
CA ARG A 13 -6.17 -8.63 15.39
C ARG A 13 -5.67 -7.23 15.05
N LEU A 14 -6.33 -6.63 14.06
CA LEU A 14 -6.07 -5.26 13.64
C LEU A 14 -6.50 -4.27 14.72
N GLN A 15 -5.56 -3.47 15.20
CA GLN A 15 -5.76 -2.41 16.19
C GLN A 15 -5.73 -1.02 15.54
N VAL A 16 -5.00 -0.86 14.42
CA VAL A 16 -4.85 0.42 13.73
C VAL A 16 -5.14 0.31 12.23
N ILE A 17 -6.03 1.16 11.75
CA ILE A 17 -6.28 1.42 10.33
C ILE A 17 -5.51 2.68 9.95
N GLY A 18 -4.44 2.51 9.19
CA GLY A 18 -3.67 3.59 8.60
C GLY A 18 -4.40 4.21 7.42
N ALA A 19 -5.08 5.33 7.65
CA ALA A 19 -5.86 6.06 6.67
C ALA A 19 -5.05 7.09 5.86
N GLY A 20 -3.76 7.26 6.16
CA GLY A 20 -2.88 8.16 5.42
C GLY A 20 -2.67 7.69 3.98
N LEU A 21 -2.86 8.60 3.01
CA LEU A 21 -2.59 8.32 1.61
C LEU A 21 -1.10 7.99 1.38
N PRO A 22 -0.73 7.31 0.29
CA PRO A 22 0.67 7.14 -0.08
C PRO A 22 1.41 8.48 -0.05
N ARG A 23 2.72 8.45 0.26
CA ARG A 23 3.60 9.65 0.31
C ARG A 23 3.36 10.60 1.49
N THR A 24 2.56 10.20 2.47
CA THR A 24 2.37 10.94 3.74
C THR A 24 3.26 10.43 4.89
N GLY A 25 4.20 9.51 4.62
CA GLY A 25 5.06 8.89 5.64
C GLY A 25 4.56 7.53 6.13
N THR A 26 3.79 6.82 5.30
CA THR A 26 3.15 5.53 5.63
C THR A 26 4.17 4.46 6.03
N ALA A 27 5.34 4.40 5.41
CA ALA A 27 6.38 3.42 5.78
C ALA A 27 6.99 3.71 7.16
N SER A 28 7.24 4.98 7.49
CA SER A 28 7.72 5.40 8.81
C SER A 28 6.69 5.04 9.89
N ILE A 29 5.40 5.32 9.64
CA ILE A 29 4.33 4.94 10.57
C ILE A 29 4.16 3.43 10.66
N SER A 30 4.28 2.69 9.57
CA SER A 30 4.27 1.23 9.59
C SER A 30 5.32 0.71 10.57
N ARG A 31 6.56 1.21 10.46
CA ARG A 31 7.64 0.81 11.36
C ARG A 31 7.41 1.25 12.81
N ALA A 32 6.85 2.43 13.01
CA ALA A 32 6.53 2.93 14.35
C ALA A 32 5.46 2.06 15.04
N LEU A 33 4.43 1.65 14.30
CA LEU A 33 3.37 0.77 14.79
C LEU A 33 3.88 -0.65 15.09
N GLU A 34 4.82 -1.19 14.31
CA GLU A 34 5.48 -2.46 14.63
C GLU A 34 6.20 -2.41 15.98
N ILE A 35 6.87 -1.28 16.26
CA ILE A 35 7.60 -1.07 17.52
C ILE A 35 6.63 -0.98 18.70
N LEU A 36 5.55 -0.19 18.57
CA LEU A 36 4.60 0.05 19.66
C LEU A 36 3.66 -1.11 19.93
N LEU A 37 3.17 -1.79 18.89
CA LEU A 37 2.14 -2.82 19.00
C LEU A 37 2.71 -4.24 19.04
N HIS A 38 4.05 -4.38 18.97
CA HIS A 38 4.77 -5.65 19.06
C HIS A 38 4.26 -6.75 18.11
N GLY A 39 3.82 -6.35 16.93
CA GLY A 39 3.22 -7.24 15.93
C GLY A 39 3.48 -6.79 14.50
N PRO A 40 3.21 -7.67 13.53
CA PRO A 40 3.47 -7.38 12.13
C PRO A 40 2.48 -6.33 11.61
N VAL A 41 2.99 -5.38 10.81
CA VAL A 41 2.17 -4.38 10.14
C VAL A 41 2.11 -4.66 8.65
N TYR A 42 0.90 -4.59 8.09
CA TYR A 42 0.65 -4.70 6.67
C TYR A 42 0.97 -3.35 5.99
N HIS A 43 2.03 -3.27 5.18
CA HIS A 43 2.32 -2.10 4.35
C HIS A 43 2.07 -2.40 2.87
N GLY A 44 1.08 -1.72 2.30
CA GLY A 44 0.59 -1.89 0.94
C GLY A 44 1.64 -2.20 -0.13
N GLY A 45 2.62 -1.31 -0.31
CA GLY A 45 3.65 -1.46 -1.32
C GLY A 45 4.52 -2.71 -1.11
N THR A 46 4.96 -2.98 0.12
CA THR A 46 5.80 -4.16 0.40
C THR A 46 5.03 -5.47 0.23
N GLN A 47 3.80 -5.55 0.75
CA GLN A 47 3.02 -6.78 0.69
C GLN A 47 2.62 -7.13 -0.74
N ALA A 48 2.16 -6.15 -1.52
CA ALA A 48 1.74 -6.38 -2.90
C ALA A 48 2.90 -6.76 -3.83
N PHE A 49 4.08 -6.16 -3.64
CA PHE A 49 5.17 -6.27 -4.62
C PHE A 49 6.29 -7.23 -4.23
N LEU A 50 6.44 -7.54 -2.95
CA LEU A 50 7.45 -8.47 -2.43
C LEU A 50 6.84 -9.71 -1.78
N GLY A 51 5.56 -9.67 -1.42
CA GLY A 51 4.84 -10.81 -0.87
C GLY A 51 4.41 -11.85 -1.91
N PRO A 52 3.69 -12.89 -1.45
CA PRO A 52 3.11 -13.91 -2.32
C PRO A 52 2.22 -13.31 -3.41
N GLU A 53 2.19 -13.93 -4.59
CA GLU A 53 1.38 -13.45 -5.72
C GLU A 53 -0.12 -13.34 -5.40
N ALA A 54 -0.60 -14.15 -4.45
CA ALA A 54 -1.97 -14.09 -3.95
C ALA A 54 -2.32 -12.71 -3.36
N GLU A 55 -1.35 -11.96 -2.82
CA GLU A 55 -1.58 -10.61 -2.29
C GLU A 55 -2.07 -9.67 -3.39
N ILE A 56 -1.24 -9.43 -4.40
CA ILE A 56 -1.54 -8.47 -5.47
C ILE A 56 -2.79 -8.88 -6.25
N LYS A 57 -3.00 -10.18 -6.48
CA LYS A 57 -4.19 -10.70 -7.17
C LYS A 57 -5.47 -10.45 -6.38
N THR A 58 -5.47 -10.72 -5.07
CA THR A 58 -6.64 -10.47 -4.22
C THR A 58 -6.99 -8.99 -4.22
N TRP A 59 -5.99 -8.09 -4.10
CA TRP A 59 -6.26 -6.67 -4.12
C TRP A 59 -6.73 -6.16 -5.48
N ILE A 60 -6.19 -6.65 -6.60
CA ILE A 60 -6.73 -6.35 -7.95
C ILE A 60 -8.22 -6.70 -8.01
N ARG A 61 -8.60 -7.89 -7.52
CA ARG A 61 -10.00 -8.33 -7.50
C ARG A 61 -10.88 -7.41 -6.67
N VAL A 62 -10.48 -7.14 -5.42
CA VAL A 62 -11.25 -6.28 -4.50
C VAL A 62 -11.40 -4.86 -5.06
N LEU A 63 -10.33 -4.29 -5.63
CA LEU A 63 -10.33 -2.94 -6.20
C LEU A 63 -11.20 -2.84 -7.46
N ASN A 64 -11.13 -3.82 -8.36
CA ASN A 64 -11.99 -3.86 -9.56
C ASN A 64 -13.48 -4.06 -9.22
N GLN A 65 -13.79 -4.59 -8.04
CA GLN A 65 -15.14 -4.78 -7.52
C GLN A 65 -15.52 -3.73 -6.47
N TRP A 66 -14.76 -2.63 -6.36
CA TRP A 66 -15.04 -1.57 -5.41
C TRP A 66 -16.33 -0.83 -5.76
N ARG A 67 -17.13 -0.48 -4.74
CA ARG A 67 -18.59 -0.21 -4.86
C ARG A 67 -19.37 -1.41 -5.42
N PRO A 68 -19.34 -2.56 -4.71
CA PRO A 68 -19.93 -3.79 -5.20
C PRO A 68 -21.44 -3.66 -5.39
N GLU A 69 -21.92 -4.12 -6.54
CA GLU A 69 -23.34 -4.29 -6.85
C GLU A 69 -23.85 -5.58 -6.22
N GLY A 70 -24.73 -5.45 -5.23
CA GLY A 70 -25.33 -6.59 -4.53
C GLY A 70 -24.58 -7.06 -3.29
N ILE A 71 -25.33 -7.75 -2.43
CA ILE A 71 -24.89 -8.12 -1.08
C ILE A 71 -23.85 -9.25 -1.08
N SER A 72 -23.91 -10.15 -2.07
CA SER A 72 -23.00 -11.29 -2.20
C SER A 72 -21.57 -10.84 -2.51
N ILE A 73 -21.40 -9.94 -3.48
CA ILE A 73 -20.09 -9.38 -3.84
C ILE A 73 -19.53 -8.56 -2.68
N ARG A 74 -20.38 -7.77 -2.01
CA ARG A 74 -19.97 -7.01 -0.82
C ARG A 74 -19.42 -7.92 0.27
N ARG A 75 -20.12 -9.00 0.61
CA ARG A 75 -19.67 -9.97 1.61
C ARG A 75 -18.37 -10.64 1.20
N SER A 76 -18.28 -11.11 -0.05
CA SER A 76 -17.06 -11.73 -0.57
C SER A 76 -15.86 -10.79 -0.52
N ASN A 77 -16.04 -9.50 -0.82
CA ASN A 77 -14.96 -8.51 -0.71
C ASN A 77 -14.53 -8.29 0.74
N LEU A 78 -15.47 -8.21 1.68
CA LEU A 78 -15.14 -8.09 3.10
C LEU A 78 -14.38 -9.32 3.62
N ASP A 79 -14.79 -10.52 3.19
CA ASP A 79 -14.10 -11.76 3.55
C ASP A 79 -12.66 -11.79 3.00
N LEU A 80 -12.46 -11.37 1.74
CA LEU A 80 -11.13 -11.26 1.13
C LEU A 80 -10.24 -10.21 1.81
N ILE A 81 -10.79 -9.04 2.15
CA ILE A 81 -10.06 -8.01 2.91
C ILE A 81 -9.65 -8.58 4.26
N LYS A 82 -10.57 -9.24 4.97
CA LYS A 82 -10.28 -9.87 6.25
C LYS A 82 -9.19 -10.92 6.13
N GLU A 83 -9.24 -11.79 5.13
CA GLU A 83 -8.24 -12.84 4.87
C GLU A 83 -6.83 -12.28 4.62
N ARG A 84 -6.70 -11.08 4.04
CA ARG A 84 -5.39 -10.42 3.83
C ARG A 84 -4.87 -9.67 5.05
N VAL A 85 -5.77 -9.21 5.92
CA VAL A 85 -5.43 -8.28 7.01
C VAL A 85 -5.41 -8.96 8.38
N ASP A 86 -6.10 -10.10 8.54
CA ASP A 86 -5.99 -10.92 9.73
C ASP A 86 -4.53 -11.33 9.98
N GLY A 87 -4.13 -11.32 11.24
CA GLY A 87 -2.76 -11.61 11.63
C GLY A 87 -1.82 -10.40 11.63
N PHE A 88 -2.32 -9.19 11.31
CA PHE A 88 -1.58 -7.93 11.40
C PHE A 88 -2.17 -7.02 12.48
N VAL A 89 -1.31 -6.28 13.19
CA VAL A 89 -1.74 -5.28 14.21
C VAL A 89 -2.16 -3.96 13.58
N ALA A 90 -1.64 -3.65 12.39
CA ALA A 90 -2.03 -2.48 11.65
C ALA A 90 -1.95 -2.72 10.13
N ILE A 91 -2.66 -1.89 9.38
CA ILE A 91 -2.55 -1.79 7.92
C ILE A 91 -2.25 -0.34 7.55
N THR A 92 -1.31 -0.12 6.64
CA THR A 92 -0.91 1.21 6.17
C THR A 92 -0.74 1.20 4.67
N ASP A 93 -0.76 2.38 4.06
CA ASP A 93 -0.61 2.59 2.62
C ASP A 93 -1.75 2.00 1.77
N SER A 94 -1.66 2.12 0.45
CA SER A 94 -2.68 1.59 -0.47
C SER A 94 -2.63 0.06 -0.58
N PRO A 95 -3.78 -0.63 -0.58
CA PRO A 95 -5.13 -0.08 -0.74
C PRO A 95 -5.85 0.21 0.60
N GLY A 96 -5.26 -0.14 1.75
CA GLY A 96 -5.90 0.02 3.05
C GLY A 96 -6.35 1.45 3.35
N SER A 97 -5.52 2.43 2.96
CA SER A 97 -5.80 3.86 3.17
C SER A 97 -7.10 4.35 2.51
N THR A 98 -7.56 3.70 1.43
CA THR A 98 -8.80 4.07 0.72
C THR A 98 -9.99 3.17 1.05
N LEU A 99 -9.75 2.06 1.78
CA LEU A 99 -10.74 1.05 2.21
C LEU A 99 -11.13 1.19 3.70
N VAL A 100 -10.99 2.40 4.27
CA VAL A 100 -11.23 2.67 5.71
C VAL A 100 -12.62 2.25 6.15
N ARG A 101 -13.66 2.51 5.34
CA ARG A 101 -15.04 2.11 5.66
C ARG A 101 -15.18 0.60 5.78
N GLU A 102 -14.64 -0.13 4.82
CA GLU A 102 -14.67 -1.60 4.79
C GLU A 102 -13.88 -2.17 5.97
N LEU A 103 -12.70 -1.61 6.26
CA LEU A 103 -11.87 -2.02 7.39
C LEU A 103 -12.54 -1.74 8.74
N MET A 104 -13.21 -0.60 8.91
CA MET A 104 -13.96 -0.30 10.14
C MET A 104 -15.16 -1.24 10.35
N ALA A 105 -15.79 -1.70 9.27
CA ALA A 105 -16.87 -2.69 9.36
C ALA A 105 -16.36 -4.07 9.83
N ILE A 106 -15.13 -4.45 9.44
CA ILE A 106 -14.50 -5.71 9.85
C ILE A 106 -13.90 -5.60 11.25
N TYR A 107 -13.30 -4.44 11.58
CA TYR A 107 -12.58 -4.15 12.81
C TYR A 107 -13.18 -2.91 13.51
N PRO A 108 -14.34 -3.07 14.17
CA PRO A 108 -15.07 -1.95 14.77
C PRO A 108 -14.31 -1.27 15.91
N ASP A 109 -13.36 -1.95 16.55
CA ASP A 109 -12.60 -1.41 17.69
C ASP A 109 -11.27 -0.75 17.27
N ALA A 110 -10.87 -0.87 16.00
CA ALA A 110 -9.59 -0.34 15.54
C ALA A 110 -9.59 1.20 15.51
N LYS A 111 -8.50 1.84 15.96
CA LYS A 111 -8.31 3.28 15.76
C LYS A 111 -7.95 3.58 14.31
N VAL A 112 -8.37 4.75 13.85
CA VAL A 112 -8.06 5.23 12.50
C VAL A 112 -7.02 6.34 12.61
N ILE A 113 -5.81 6.07 12.11
CA ILE A 113 -4.70 7.02 12.14
C ILE A 113 -4.41 7.48 10.72
N CYS A 114 -4.57 8.77 10.46
CA CYS A 114 -4.29 9.38 9.17
C CYS A 114 -3.00 10.19 9.23
N THR A 115 -1.97 9.75 8.49
CA THR A 115 -0.78 10.56 8.32
C THR A 115 -1.04 11.71 7.37
N VAL A 116 -0.64 12.92 7.79
CA VAL A 116 -0.85 14.16 7.05
C VAL A 116 0.46 14.89 6.81
N ARG A 117 0.46 15.72 5.77
CA ARG A 117 1.51 16.67 5.42
C ARG A 117 0.91 17.83 4.62
N ASP A 118 1.74 18.80 4.26
CA ASP A 118 1.38 19.83 3.29
C ASP A 118 0.86 19.22 1.97
N SER A 119 -0.32 19.66 1.51
CA SER A 119 -1.05 19.05 0.40
C SER A 119 -0.37 19.27 -0.96
N GLU A 120 0.23 20.44 -1.18
CA GLU A 120 0.98 20.72 -2.41
C GLU A 120 2.28 19.93 -2.46
N ALA A 121 2.99 19.80 -1.33
CA ALA A 121 4.16 18.94 -1.23
C ALA A 121 3.81 17.46 -1.43
N TRP A 122 2.64 17.03 -0.96
CA TRP A 122 2.12 15.70 -1.24
C TRP A 122 1.84 15.50 -2.73
N GLU A 123 1.18 16.46 -3.39
CA GLU A 123 0.87 16.42 -4.83
C GLU A 123 2.14 16.25 -5.67
N ARG A 124 3.15 17.09 -5.42
CA ARG A 124 4.47 16.98 -6.10
C ARG A 124 5.12 15.61 -5.88
N SER A 125 5.00 15.05 -4.67
CA SER A 125 5.53 13.72 -4.39
C SER A 125 4.75 12.61 -5.08
N MET A 126 3.42 12.73 -5.18
CA MET A 126 2.58 11.75 -5.87
C MET A 126 2.86 11.75 -7.37
N ALA A 127 2.90 12.92 -8.01
CA ALA A 127 3.21 13.04 -9.44
C ALA A 127 4.53 12.34 -9.83
N THR A 128 5.54 12.44 -8.97
CA THR A 128 6.84 11.75 -9.17
C THR A 128 6.71 10.22 -9.12
N VAL A 129 5.93 9.68 -8.19
CA VAL A 129 5.75 8.23 -8.05
C VAL A 129 4.84 7.68 -9.14
N SER A 130 3.79 8.42 -9.48
CA SER A 130 2.82 8.05 -10.51
C SER A 130 3.44 8.01 -11.90
N SER A 131 4.23 9.03 -12.27
CA SER A 131 4.97 9.02 -13.53
C SER A 131 5.89 7.80 -13.64
N LYS A 132 6.59 7.41 -12.57
CA LYS A 132 7.44 6.21 -12.56
C LYS A 132 6.64 4.90 -12.63
N SER A 133 5.42 4.87 -12.12
CA SER A 133 4.58 3.67 -12.01
C SER A 133 3.67 3.43 -13.21
N THR A 134 3.58 4.38 -14.15
CA THR A 134 2.66 4.35 -15.29
C THR A 134 3.37 4.28 -16.65
N GLN A 135 4.67 4.00 -16.65
CA GLN A 135 5.47 3.87 -17.87
C GLN A 135 5.01 2.67 -18.73
N TRP A 136 4.79 2.90 -20.02
CA TRP A 136 4.21 1.91 -20.94
C TRP A 136 5.01 0.59 -21.01
N PHE A 137 6.34 0.65 -20.89
CA PHE A 137 7.22 -0.51 -21.01
C PHE A 137 7.18 -1.44 -19.79
N LEU A 138 6.63 -0.99 -18.66
CA LEU A 138 6.65 -1.76 -17.41
C LEU A 138 5.93 -3.10 -17.53
N ARG A 139 4.82 -3.15 -18.29
CA ARG A 139 4.09 -4.41 -18.51
C ARG A 139 4.99 -5.47 -19.12
N PHE A 140 5.79 -5.09 -20.12
CA PHE A 140 6.73 -6.00 -20.77
C PHE A 140 7.89 -6.35 -19.84
N VAL A 141 8.57 -5.34 -19.28
CA VAL A 141 9.78 -5.54 -18.46
C VAL A 141 9.51 -6.38 -17.21
N LEU A 142 8.35 -6.20 -16.56
CA LEU A 142 8.01 -6.89 -15.31
C LEU A 142 7.35 -8.25 -15.52
N PHE A 143 6.89 -8.58 -16.74
CA PHE A 143 6.22 -9.84 -17.05
C PHE A 143 6.92 -11.12 -16.56
N PRO A 144 8.25 -11.29 -16.71
CA PRO A 144 8.92 -12.52 -16.27
C PRO A 144 9.11 -12.59 -14.75
N LEU A 145 8.78 -11.53 -14.01
CA LEU A 145 8.90 -11.49 -12.56
C LEU A 145 7.59 -11.93 -11.89
N PRO A 146 7.61 -12.92 -10.97
CA PRO A 146 6.47 -13.25 -10.12
C PRO A 146 5.98 -12.04 -9.32
N SER A 147 4.69 -11.98 -9.02
CA SER A 147 3.97 -10.84 -8.42
C SER A 147 3.98 -9.55 -9.28
N LEU A 148 5.14 -9.09 -9.70
CA LEU A 148 5.33 -7.83 -10.45
C LEU A 148 4.77 -7.87 -11.88
N ARG A 149 4.54 -9.04 -12.47
CA ARG A 149 3.80 -9.13 -13.74
C ARG A 149 2.38 -8.55 -13.67
N TYR A 150 1.80 -8.49 -12.46
CA TYR A 150 0.48 -7.90 -12.20
C TYR A 150 0.57 -6.43 -11.74
N PHE A 151 1.76 -5.84 -11.68
CA PHE A 151 1.98 -4.48 -11.21
C PHE A 151 1.12 -3.47 -11.97
N VAL A 152 1.12 -3.53 -13.30
CA VAL A 152 0.34 -2.60 -14.13
C VAL A 152 -1.17 -2.75 -13.89
N ASP A 153 -1.65 -3.98 -13.74
CA ASP A 153 -3.07 -4.24 -13.47
C ASP A 153 -3.48 -3.72 -12.09
N TYR A 154 -2.61 -3.88 -11.08
CA TYR A 154 -2.80 -3.32 -9.73
C TYR A 154 -2.81 -1.80 -9.71
N ILE A 155 -1.86 -1.15 -10.39
CA ILE A 155 -1.83 0.31 -10.51
C ILE A 155 -3.08 0.83 -11.24
N ASN A 156 -3.53 0.15 -12.30
CA ASN A 156 -4.76 0.53 -12.98
C ASN A 156 -6.01 0.38 -12.09
N ALA A 157 -6.09 -0.69 -11.29
CA ALA A 157 -7.18 -0.88 -10.34
C ALA A 157 -7.20 0.20 -9.24
N LEU A 158 -6.04 0.59 -8.71
CA LEU A 158 -5.92 1.72 -7.78
C LEU A 158 -6.37 3.04 -8.43
N ARG A 159 -5.90 3.32 -9.65
CA ARG A 159 -6.29 4.54 -10.40
C ARG A 159 -7.79 4.60 -10.65
N GLN A 160 -8.41 3.48 -11.02
CA GLN A 160 -9.86 3.39 -11.20
C GLN A 160 -10.60 3.66 -9.88
N GLN A 161 -10.12 3.09 -8.77
CA GLN A 161 -10.71 3.35 -7.45
C GLN A 161 -10.62 4.83 -7.07
N TRP A 162 -9.47 5.46 -7.30
CA TRP A 162 -9.26 6.88 -7.01
C TRP A 162 -10.16 7.76 -7.88
N PHE A 163 -10.30 7.46 -9.16
CA PHE A 163 -11.24 8.15 -10.04
C PHE A 163 -12.67 8.05 -9.51
N LEU A 164 -13.13 6.85 -9.14
CA LEU A 164 -14.47 6.65 -8.59
C LEU A 164 -14.68 7.37 -7.24
N LYS A 165 -13.61 7.55 -6.45
CA LYS A 165 -13.67 8.16 -5.11
C LYS A 165 -13.57 9.69 -5.15
N PHE A 166 -12.69 10.23 -5.97
CA PHE A 166 -12.30 11.65 -5.96
C PHE A 166 -12.65 12.40 -7.26
N GLY A 167 -13.05 11.68 -8.32
CA GLY A 167 -13.39 12.26 -9.62
C GLY A 167 -12.18 12.66 -10.46
N GLU A 168 -10.95 12.41 -10.00
CA GLU A 168 -9.73 12.75 -10.72
C GLU A 168 -9.06 11.52 -11.33
N THR A 169 -8.61 11.66 -12.57
CA THR A 169 -7.61 10.74 -13.15
C THR A 169 -6.21 11.27 -12.86
N GLU A 170 -5.23 10.37 -12.90
CA GLU A 170 -3.80 10.73 -12.81
C GLU A 170 -3.42 11.84 -13.83
N PRO A 171 -2.71 12.91 -13.41
CA PRO A 171 -2.14 13.12 -12.08
C PRO A 171 -3.17 13.59 -11.05
N VAL A 172 -3.11 12.98 -9.86
CA VAL A 172 -3.94 13.37 -8.71
C VAL A 172 -3.45 14.69 -8.13
N THR A 173 -4.38 15.53 -7.67
CA THR A 173 -4.05 16.85 -7.13
C THR A 173 -4.31 16.94 -5.63
N SER A 174 -3.87 18.04 -5.02
CA SER A 174 -4.24 18.42 -3.65
C SER A 174 -5.76 18.38 -3.40
N SER A 175 -6.60 18.48 -4.44
CA SER A 175 -8.04 18.24 -4.36
C SER A 175 -8.37 16.83 -3.84
N SER A 176 -7.85 15.77 -4.47
CA SER A 176 -8.03 14.38 -4.01
C SER A 176 -7.59 14.19 -2.56
N TYR A 177 -6.47 14.79 -2.17
CA TYR A 177 -5.96 14.73 -0.78
C TYR A 177 -6.91 15.39 0.21
N ASN A 178 -7.37 16.61 -0.08
CA ASN A 178 -8.29 17.34 0.76
C ASN A 178 -9.64 16.63 0.86
N GLN A 179 -10.16 16.11 -0.26
CA GLN A 179 -11.39 15.30 -0.29
C GLN A 179 -11.28 14.07 0.60
N HIS A 180 -10.14 13.37 0.59
CA HIS A 180 -9.92 12.22 1.48
C HIS A 180 -9.92 12.61 2.95
N ILE A 181 -9.26 13.70 3.33
CA ILE A 181 -9.27 14.22 4.71
C ILE A 181 -10.68 14.61 5.14
N THR A 182 -11.41 15.36 4.30
CA THR A 182 -12.80 15.75 4.58
C THR A 182 -13.67 14.53 4.78
N TRP A 183 -13.58 13.55 3.87
CA TRP A 183 -14.33 12.30 3.97
C TRP A 183 -14.04 11.56 5.29
N LEU A 184 -12.78 11.51 5.73
CA LEU A 184 -12.43 10.89 7.02
C LEU A 184 -13.10 11.61 8.20
N LYS A 185 -13.05 12.94 8.24
CA LYS A 185 -13.67 13.73 9.31
C LYS A 185 -15.19 13.55 9.36
N GLU A 186 -15.83 13.38 8.21
CA GLU A 186 -17.28 13.23 8.11
C GLU A 186 -17.78 11.80 8.42
N ASN A 187 -16.95 10.78 8.17
CA ASN A 187 -17.39 9.38 8.16
C ASN A 187 -16.74 8.50 9.23
N VAL A 188 -15.69 8.97 9.90
CA VAL A 188 -15.03 8.24 10.99
C VAL A 188 -15.40 8.90 12.32
N PRO A 189 -15.84 8.14 13.34
CA PRO A 189 -16.09 8.68 14.67
C PRO A 189 -14.89 9.46 15.22
N GLU A 190 -15.14 10.66 15.75
CA GLU A 190 -14.10 11.60 16.18
C GLU A 190 -13.18 11.02 17.25
N ASP A 191 -13.72 10.20 18.15
CA ASP A 191 -12.98 9.50 19.21
C ASP A 191 -12.02 8.42 18.67
N ARG A 192 -12.23 7.97 17.43
CA ARG A 192 -11.41 6.96 16.74
C ARG A 192 -10.43 7.55 15.74
N LEU A 193 -10.62 8.79 15.30
CA LEU A 193 -9.83 9.42 14.23
C LEU A 193 -8.71 10.29 14.80
N VAL A 194 -7.47 10.02 14.39
CA VAL A 194 -6.32 10.86 14.75
C VAL A 194 -5.51 11.22 13.52
N PHE A 195 -5.20 12.50 13.38
CA PHE A 195 -4.27 13.01 12.36
C PHE A 195 -2.87 13.17 12.95
N ILE A 196 -1.86 12.68 12.23
CA ILE A 196 -0.46 12.70 12.69
C ILE A 196 0.45 13.21 11.57
N ASP A 197 1.30 14.19 11.87
CA ASP A 197 2.46 14.47 11.04
C ASP A 197 3.64 13.64 11.55
N VAL A 198 4.26 12.86 10.66
CA VAL A 198 5.41 12.00 11.03
C VAL A 198 6.63 12.80 11.50
N ARG A 199 6.66 14.11 11.26
CA ARG A 199 7.71 15.02 11.74
C ARG A 199 7.63 15.26 13.25
N ASP A 200 6.45 15.09 13.84
CA ASP A 200 6.21 15.29 15.27
C ASP A 200 6.69 14.11 16.13
N GLY A 201 7.13 13.01 15.49
CA GLY A 201 7.74 11.88 16.16
C GLY A 201 6.75 11.04 16.96
N TRP A 202 7.18 10.57 18.14
CA TRP A 202 6.44 9.57 18.92
C TRP A 202 5.21 10.12 19.63
N GLU A 203 5.24 11.36 20.11
CA GLU A 203 4.26 11.85 21.08
C GLU A 203 2.81 11.77 20.58
N PRO A 204 2.46 12.23 19.37
CA PRO A 204 1.07 12.15 18.90
C PRO A 204 0.60 10.71 18.71
N LEU A 205 1.48 9.83 18.22
CA LEU A 205 1.16 8.42 17.99
C LEU A 205 0.97 7.66 19.31
N CYS A 206 1.85 7.89 20.29
CA CYS A 206 1.78 7.26 21.60
C CYS A 206 0.53 7.73 22.36
N LYS A 207 0.22 9.04 22.32
CA LYS A 207 -1.02 9.58 22.87
C LYS A 207 -2.27 9.00 22.18
N ALA A 208 -2.23 8.85 20.86
CA ALA A 208 -3.34 8.24 20.12
C ALA A 208 -3.61 6.80 20.56
N LEU A 209 -2.58 6.05 20.92
CA LEU A 209 -2.69 4.64 21.27
C LEU A 209 -2.75 4.37 22.78
N ASP A 210 -2.67 5.42 23.60
CA ASP A 210 -2.54 5.32 25.06
C ASP A 210 -1.34 4.45 25.49
N LEU A 211 -0.20 4.66 24.83
CA LEU A 211 1.05 3.93 25.07
C LEU A 211 2.16 4.88 25.51
N PRO A 212 3.16 4.39 26.28
CA PRO A 212 4.32 5.20 26.64
C PRO A 212 5.23 5.46 25.44
N VAL A 213 5.85 6.64 25.41
CA VAL A 213 6.89 6.98 24.43
C VAL A 213 8.13 6.08 24.65
N PRO A 214 8.65 5.40 23.61
CA PRO A 214 9.90 4.63 23.69
C PRO A 214 11.09 5.53 24.05
N LYS A 215 11.82 5.21 25.12
CA LYS A 215 12.92 6.06 25.62
C LYS A 215 14.20 5.99 24.76
N ASP A 216 14.53 4.81 24.25
CA ASP A 216 15.83 4.54 23.61
C ASP A 216 15.73 4.27 22.10
N VAL A 217 14.56 4.49 21.50
CA VAL A 217 14.31 4.20 20.08
C VAL A 217 13.90 5.49 19.39
N PRO A 218 14.69 6.02 18.43
CA PRO A 218 14.28 7.19 17.68
C PRO A 218 13.08 6.88 16.79
N PHE A 219 12.23 7.88 16.54
CA PHE A 219 11.11 7.71 15.63
C PHE A 219 11.61 7.30 14.23
N PRO A 220 11.06 6.24 13.61
CA PRO A 220 11.52 5.77 12.32
C PRO A 220 11.42 6.85 11.23
N ARG A 221 12.50 7.08 10.48
CA ARG A 221 12.52 7.98 9.32
C ARG A 221 12.92 7.20 8.07
N ILE A 222 11.92 6.73 7.33
CA ILE A 222 12.13 5.95 6.11
C ILE A 222 11.98 6.87 4.89
N ASN A 223 13.04 6.97 4.09
CA ASN A 223 13.04 7.76 2.86
C ASN A 223 12.41 6.95 1.71
N ASP A 224 11.10 7.04 1.60
CA ASP A 224 10.36 6.27 0.61
C ASP A 224 10.71 6.65 -0.83
N SER A 225 11.14 7.89 -1.11
CA SER A 225 11.52 8.29 -2.49
C SER A 225 12.76 7.51 -2.95
N GLN A 226 13.79 7.47 -2.10
CA GLN A 226 15.01 6.71 -2.40
C GLN A 226 14.74 5.20 -2.44
N ALA A 227 13.86 4.70 -1.57
CA ALA A 227 13.47 3.30 -1.54
C ALA A 227 12.74 2.90 -2.84
N ILE A 228 11.78 3.71 -3.31
CA ILE A 228 11.07 3.49 -4.58
C ILE A 228 12.04 3.50 -5.75
N ASP A 229 12.99 4.44 -5.81
CA ASP A 229 13.95 4.53 -6.90
C ASP A 229 14.87 3.32 -6.96
N SER A 230 15.35 2.89 -5.79
CA SER A 230 16.18 1.69 -5.67
C SER A 230 15.40 0.43 -6.04
N PHE A 231 14.13 0.35 -5.61
CA PHE A 231 13.22 -0.73 -5.95
C PHE A 231 12.99 -0.80 -7.47
N ALA A 232 12.58 0.31 -8.09
CA ALA A 232 12.30 0.39 -9.52
C ALA A 232 13.52 -0.04 -10.34
N LYS A 233 14.70 0.54 -10.08
CA LYS A 233 15.95 0.17 -10.76
C LYS A 233 16.27 -1.31 -10.62
N LYS A 234 16.20 -1.84 -9.39
CA LYS A 234 16.49 -3.26 -9.11
C LYS A 234 15.57 -4.19 -9.90
N HIS A 235 14.27 -3.91 -9.89
CA HIS A 235 13.28 -4.80 -10.51
C HIS A 235 13.22 -4.66 -12.03
N VAL A 236 13.44 -3.47 -12.58
CA VAL A 236 13.62 -3.28 -14.03
C VAL A 236 14.83 -4.09 -14.51
N ASN A 237 15.99 -3.96 -13.85
CA ASN A 237 17.19 -4.72 -14.23
C ASN A 237 16.96 -6.24 -14.13
N ARG A 238 16.31 -6.70 -13.06
CA ARG A 238 15.95 -8.13 -12.93
C ARG A 238 15.02 -8.61 -14.04
N GLY A 239 14.07 -7.79 -14.45
CA GLY A 239 13.16 -8.09 -15.55
C GLY A 239 13.90 -8.25 -16.87
N LEU A 240 14.75 -7.28 -17.21
CA LEU A 240 15.59 -7.31 -18.41
C LEU A 240 16.54 -8.52 -18.43
N LEU A 241 17.19 -8.83 -17.31
CA LEU A 241 18.05 -10.01 -17.20
C LEU A 241 17.27 -11.31 -17.43
N ARG A 242 16.05 -11.43 -16.87
CA ARG A 242 15.19 -12.60 -17.07
C ARG A 242 14.75 -12.75 -18.52
N TRP A 243 14.43 -11.65 -19.20
CA TRP A 243 14.17 -11.65 -20.64
C TRP A 243 15.39 -12.11 -21.45
N GLY A 244 16.59 -11.62 -21.10
CA GLY A 244 17.83 -12.08 -21.74
C GLY A 244 18.00 -13.59 -21.65
N VAL A 245 17.79 -14.18 -20.47
CA VAL A 245 17.82 -15.64 -20.28
C VAL A 245 16.76 -16.34 -21.12
N ILE A 246 15.52 -15.84 -21.14
CA ILE A 246 14.42 -16.42 -21.93
C ILE A 246 14.78 -16.43 -23.42
N PHE A 247 15.29 -15.32 -23.96
CA PHE A 247 15.66 -15.24 -25.37
C PHE A 247 16.85 -16.14 -25.73
N ILE A 248 17.83 -16.28 -24.85
CA ILE A 248 18.95 -17.23 -25.03
C ILE A 248 18.42 -18.67 -25.10
N VAL A 249 17.53 -19.07 -24.20
CA VAL A 249 16.97 -20.43 -24.17
C VAL A 249 16.10 -20.73 -25.40
N ILE A 250 15.25 -19.77 -25.81
CA ILE A 250 14.42 -19.89 -27.01
C ILE A 250 15.32 -19.96 -28.26
N GLY A 251 16.33 -19.11 -28.36
CA GLY A 251 17.28 -19.10 -29.48
C GLY A 251 18.08 -20.39 -29.59
N ALA A 252 18.58 -20.90 -28.47
CA ALA A 252 19.29 -22.18 -28.42
C ALA A 252 18.38 -23.35 -28.85
N SER A 253 17.14 -23.38 -28.35
CA SER A 253 16.15 -24.39 -28.75
C SER A 253 15.86 -24.33 -30.25
N ALA A 254 15.63 -23.13 -30.80
CA ALA A 254 15.38 -22.96 -32.22
C ALA A 254 16.57 -23.39 -33.09
N TRP A 255 17.80 -23.11 -32.66
CA TRP A 255 19.01 -23.56 -33.34
C TRP A 255 19.10 -25.10 -33.40
N THR A 256 18.83 -25.78 -32.29
CA THR A 256 18.86 -27.27 -32.23
C THR A 256 17.74 -27.95 -33.01
N PHE A 257 16.66 -27.23 -33.36
CA PHE A 257 15.59 -27.77 -34.21
C PHE A 257 15.84 -27.54 -35.70
N LEU A 258 16.71 -26.58 -36.04
CA LEU A 258 17.01 -26.20 -37.43
C LEU A 258 18.30 -26.85 -37.97
N TRP A 259 19.09 -27.50 -37.11
CA TRP A 259 20.35 -28.16 -37.41
C TRP A 259 20.47 -29.48 -36.66
#